data_AF-A0A8X6VVM1-F1
#
_entry.id   AF-A0A8X6VVM1-F1
#
_cell.length_a   1.000
_cell.length_b   1.000
_cell.length_c   1.000
_cell.angle_alpha   90.00
_cell.angle_beta   90.00
_cell.angle_gamma   90.00
#
_symmetry.space_group_name_H-M   'P 1'
#
loop_
_entity.id
_entity.type
_entity.pdbx_description
1 polymer ?
#
loop_
_entity_poly.entity_id
_entity_poly.type
_entity_poly.pdbx_seq_one_letter_code
_entity_poly.pdbx_strand_id
1 'polypeptide(L)' 'MEPPSPLVTTPLVMDAAVFEVTSIDLCGPLFLKTDKKFWIALATWAVYQTVHLELVSSLSTECVILALR' A
#
# COMPACT_ATOMS: atom_id res chain seq x y z
N MET A 1 -41.66 1.03 -17.94
CA MET A 1 -40.39 1.55 -18.46
C MET A 1 -39.65 2.08 -17.25
N GLU A 2 -38.56 1.41 -16.84
CA GLU A 2 -37.79 1.84 -15.67
C GLU A 2 -37.13 3.19 -15.98
N PRO A 3 -37.12 4.17 -15.05
CA PRO A 3 -36.46 5.44 -15.29
C PRO A 3 -34.96 5.23 -15.57
N PRO A 4 -34.35 6.03 -16.47
CA PRO A 4 -32.92 5.92 -16.73
C PRO A 4 -32.16 6.17 -15.43
N SER A 5 -31.20 5.29 -15.12
CA SER A 5 -30.36 5.44 -13.94
C SER A 5 -29.74 6.85 -13.92
N PRO A 6 -29.69 7.52 -12.76
CA PRO A 6 -29.16 8.88 -12.68
C PRO A 6 -27.72 8.90 -13.22
N LEU A 7 -27.45 9.86 -14.11
CA LEU A 7 -26.10 10.13 -14.61
C LEU A 7 -25.18 10.36 -13.41
N VAL A 8 -24.10 9.60 -13.30
CA VAL A 8 -23.08 9.80 -12.26
C VAL A 8 -22.46 11.18 -12.50
N THR A 9 -22.81 12.15 -11.66
CA THR A 9 -22.28 13.52 -11.70
C THR A 9 -20.96 13.66 -10.94
N THR A 10 -20.56 12.63 -10.19
CA THR A 10 -19.34 12.62 -9.38
C THR A 10 -18.12 12.21 -10.22
N PRO A 11 -17.00 12.94 -10.13
CA PRO A 11 -15.76 12.52 -10.79
C PRO A 11 -15.26 11.18 -10.24
N LEU A 12 -14.89 10.27 -11.15
CA LEU A 12 -14.37 8.93 -10.81
C LEU A 12 -12.88 8.95 -10.43
N VAL A 13 -12.21 10.07 -10.68
CA VAL A 13 -10.80 10.31 -10.38
C VAL A 13 -10.73 11.62 -9.62
N MET A 14 -9.98 11.64 -8.52
CA MET A 14 -9.72 12.83 -7.73
C MET A 14 -8.26 13.24 -7.89
N ASP A 15 -8.01 14.53 -8.01
CA ASP A 15 -6.66 15.08 -7.92
C ASP A 15 -6.12 14.85 -6.50
N ALA A 16 -4.84 14.50 -6.40
CA ALA A 16 -4.16 14.28 -5.14
C ALA A 16 -2.74 14.84 -5.22
N ALA A 17 -2.27 15.43 -4.14
CA ALA A 17 -0.89 15.84 -4.00
C ALA A 17 0.05 14.62 -3.95
N VAL A 18 1.32 14.85 -4.25
CA VAL A 18 2.35 13.81 -4.09
C VAL A 18 2.35 13.37 -2.62
N PHE A 19 2.38 12.04 -2.39
CA PHE A 19 2.32 11.42 -1.07
C PHE A 19 0.97 11.52 -0.33
N GLU A 20 -0.07 12.11 -0.91
CA GLU A 20 -1.39 12.17 -0.28
C GLU A 20 -2.07 10.79 -0.24
N VAL A 21 -1.97 10.05 -1.36
CA VAL A 21 -2.56 8.71 -1.48
C VAL A 21 -1.44 7.68 -1.44
N THR A 22 -1.24 7.10 -0.26
CA THR A 22 -0.28 6.03 0.00
C THR A 22 -0.97 4.82 0.58
N SER A 23 -0.44 3.64 0.28
CA SER A 23 -0.87 2.40 0.89
C SER A 23 0.35 1.62 1.34
N ILE A 24 0.23 0.94 2.48
CA ILE A 24 1.24 0.00 2.94
C ILE A 24 0.59 -1.37 3.15
N ASP A 25 1.25 -2.40 2.66
CA ASP A 25 0.88 -3.80 2.89
C ASP A 25 2.06 -4.61 3.42
N LEU A 26 1.77 -5.67 4.16
CA LEU A 26 2.76 -6.61 4.67
C LEU A 26 2.58 -7.94 3.98
N CYS A 27 3.45 -8.21 3.01
CA CYS A 27 3.39 -9.45 2.26
C CYS A 27 4.06 -10.59 3.05
N GLY A 28 3.48 -11.80 2.89
CA GLY A 28 3.62 -12.96 3.76
C GLY A 28 5.05 -13.44 4.06
N PRO A 29 5.16 -14.51 4.86
CA PRO A 29 6.43 -14.85 5.45
C PRO A 29 7.45 -15.35 4.43
N LEU A 30 8.52 -14.61 4.28
CA LEU A 30 9.74 -15.03 3.62
C LEU A 30 10.60 -15.80 4.60
N PHE A 31 10.97 -17.02 4.22
CA PHE A 31 11.98 -17.79 4.93
C PHE A 31 13.33 -17.56 4.24
N LEU A 32 14.22 -16.83 4.91
CA LEU A 32 15.59 -16.67 4.45
C LEU A 32 16.40 -17.94 4.77
N LYS A 33 17.60 -18.04 4.18
CA LYS A 33 18.57 -19.13 4.45
C LYS A 33 18.93 -19.31 5.94
N THR A 34 18.63 -18.33 6.77
CA THR A 34 18.80 -18.38 8.22
C THR A 34 17.64 -19.06 8.96
N ASP A 35 16.68 -19.67 8.23
CA ASP A 35 15.43 -20.24 8.76
C ASP A 35 14.60 -19.27 9.62
N LYS A 36 14.84 -17.97 9.42
CA LYS A 36 14.12 -16.90 10.11
C LYS A 36 12.99 -16.40 9.22
N LYS A 37 11.86 -16.15 9.86
CA LYS A 37 10.66 -15.57 9.25
C LYS A 37 10.83 -14.07 9.12
N PHE A 38 10.64 -13.56 7.92
CA PHE A 38 10.60 -12.15 7.58
C PHE A 38 9.34 -11.84 6.79
N TRP A 39 9.04 -10.57 6.62
CA TRP A 39 7.95 -10.07 5.78
C TRP A 39 8.48 -8.95 4.89
N ILE A 40 7.76 -8.64 3.83
CA ILE A 40 8.04 -7.44 3.02
C ILE A 40 7.02 -6.38 3.42
N ALA A 41 7.49 -5.22 3.87
CA ALA A 41 6.71 -4.00 3.88
C ALA A 41 6.72 -3.40 2.47
N LEU A 42 5.57 -3.42 1.81
CA LEU A 42 5.34 -2.88 0.48
C LEU A 42 4.60 -1.55 0.64
N ALA A 43 5.29 -0.44 0.45
CA ALA A 43 4.66 0.87 0.36
C ALA A 43 4.43 1.23 -1.11
N THR A 44 3.23 1.69 -1.44
CA THR A 44 2.84 2.10 -2.80
C THR A 44 2.33 3.53 -2.80
N TRP A 45 2.66 4.26 -3.86
CA TRP A 45 2.21 5.63 -4.05
C TRP A 45 1.41 5.78 -5.34
N ALA A 46 0.17 6.24 -5.20
CA ALA A 46 -0.78 6.24 -6.32
C ALA A 46 -0.42 7.24 -7.42
N VAL A 47 0.08 8.43 -7.03
CA VAL A 47 0.28 9.55 -7.97
C VAL A 47 1.45 9.30 -8.94
N TYR A 48 2.55 8.72 -8.45
CA TYR A 48 3.75 8.48 -9.26
C TYR A 48 4.01 7.00 -9.55
N GLN A 49 3.09 6.12 -9.16
CA GLN A 49 3.10 4.68 -9.46
C GLN A 49 4.42 4.00 -9.10
N THR A 50 4.91 4.20 -7.88
CA THR A 50 6.11 3.49 -7.39
C THR A 50 5.83 2.62 -6.19
N VAL A 51 6.79 1.74 -5.93
CA VAL A 51 6.80 0.82 -4.82
C VAL A 51 8.12 0.94 -4.05
N HIS A 52 8.04 0.99 -2.72
CA HIS A 52 9.17 0.80 -1.82
C HIS A 52 9.00 -0.54 -1.10
N LEU A 53 10.07 -1.35 -1.12
CA LEU A 53 10.08 -2.70 -0.58
C LEU A 53 11.14 -2.76 0.51
N GLU A 54 10.72 -3.03 1.74
CA GLU A 54 11.63 -3.17 2.88
C GLU A 54 11.41 -4.52 3.57
N LEU A 55 12.50 -5.18 3.97
CA LEU A 55 12.44 -6.45 4.66
C LEU A 55 12.30 -6.24 6.18
N VAL A 56 11.19 -6.70 6.76
CA VAL A 56 10.92 -6.54 8.20
C VAL A 56 10.90 -7.88 8.91
N SER A 57 11.42 -7.89 10.14
CA SER A 57 11.53 -9.10 10.98
C SER A 57 10.29 -9.38 11.83
N SER A 58 9.28 -8.51 11.80
CA SER A 58 8.04 -8.62 12.57
C SER A 58 6.93 -7.76 11.94
N LEU A 59 5.68 -8.10 12.23
CA LEU A 59 4.48 -7.34 11.87
C LEU A 59 4.14 -6.25 12.91
N SER A 60 5.09 -5.88 13.78
CA SER A 60 4.86 -4.85 14.78
C SER A 60 4.79 -3.46 14.15
N THR A 61 4.02 -2.57 14.78
CA THR A 61 3.94 -1.16 14.37
C THR A 61 5.31 -0.49 14.34
N GLU A 62 6.20 -0.83 15.27
CA GLU A 62 7.57 -0.31 15.30
C GLU A 62 8.36 -0.70 14.04
N CYS A 63 8.32 -1.98 13.64
CA CYS A 63 8.98 -2.43 12.42
C CYS A 63 8.41 -1.75 11.17
N VAL A 64 7.09 -1.54 11.13
CA VAL A 64 6.41 -0.84 10.03
C VAL A 64 6.84 0.63 9.96
N ILE A 65 6.87 1.34 11.08
CA ILE A 65 7.33 2.74 11.12
C ILE A 65 8.80 2.85 10.71
N LEU A 66 9.64 1.92 11.19
CA LEU A 66 11.05 1.88 10.80
C LEU A 66 11.25 1.63 9.30
N ALA A 67 10.38 0.82 8.67
CA ALA A 67 10.43 0.55 7.24
C ALA A 67 10.02 1.74 6.35
N LEU A 68 9.46 2.81 6.94
CA LEU A 68 9.03 4.02 6.25
C LEU A 68 9.93 5.24 6.55
N ARG A 69 11.00 5.06 7.34
CA ARG A 69 11.98 6.12 7.64
C ARG A 69 12.99 6.27 6.51
#